data_AF-A0A4R7G127-F1
#
_entry.id   AF-A0A4R7G127-F1
#
_cell.length_a   1.000
_cell.length_b   1.000
_cell.length_c   1.000
_cell.angle_alpha   90.00
_cell.angle_beta   90.00
_cell.angle_gamma   90.00
#
_symmetry.space_group_name_H-M   'P 1'
#
loop_
_entity.id
_entity.type
_entity.pdbx_description
1 polymer ?
#
loop_
_entity_poly.entity_id
_entity_poly.type
_entity_poly.pdbx_seq_one_letter_code
_entity_poly.pdbx_strand_id
1 'polypeptide(L)'
;MRTTTAAVILAMLILLVEQGVQAKSIRATGDQFTMDINISGTVVANGSCTFTNGRESDVNFGDVRYHTTTGGNVLESTYSTTLVSDMTCTGDTAGTATMILSSANQENVDYEGHKLLGTSVNGIASKDLAIQLVVDDVVQDVNSAFTVDLGKPPKLVAKLLLVGDGGSLTDDTIISSSATLTMAFE
;
A
#
# COMPACT_ATOMS: atom_id res chain seq x y z
N MET A 1 -45.56 -83.59 65.55
CA MET A 1 -45.53 -82.85 64.27
C MET A 1 -44.80 -81.54 64.53
N ARG A 2 -43.70 -81.33 63.79
CA ARG A 2 -42.82 -80.15 63.72
C ARG A 2 -41.89 -79.86 64.91
N THR A 3 -40.64 -80.21 64.63
CA THR A 3 -39.40 -80.10 65.38
C THR A 3 -38.82 -78.70 65.37
N THR A 4 -38.13 -78.43 66.47
CA THR A 4 -37.42 -77.26 66.95
C THR A 4 -35.97 -77.17 66.45
N THR A 5 -35.52 -75.94 66.20
CA THR A 5 -34.23 -75.29 66.55
C THR A 5 -32.86 -76.01 66.36
N ALA A 6 -32.01 -75.33 65.56
CA ALA A 6 -30.58 -74.94 65.74
C ALA A 6 -29.47 -75.90 66.22
N ALA A 7 -28.32 -75.90 65.52
CA ALA A 7 -26.96 -75.56 66.02
C ALA A 7 -25.86 -75.76 64.92
N VAL A 8 -25.09 -74.72 64.52
CA VAL A 8 -23.64 -74.39 64.80
C VAL A 8 -22.63 -75.52 64.45
N ILE A 9 -21.60 -75.37 63.58
CA ILE A 9 -20.19 -74.87 63.79
C ILE A 9 -19.41 -75.06 62.45
N LEU A 10 -18.86 -74.01 61.80
CA LEU A 10 -17.45 -73.49 61.73
C LEU A 10 -16.42 -74.26 60.86
N ALA A 11 -15.80 -73.58 59.87
CA ALA A 11 -14.36 -73.68 59.55
C ALA A 11 -13.87 -72.54 58.62
N MET A 12 -12.73 -71.94 58.97
CA MET A 12 -12.00 -70.82 58.31
C MET A 12 -11.31 -71.24 56.99
N LEU A 13 -10.91 -70.28 56.13
CA LEU A 13 -9.50 -70.13 55.65
C LEU A 13 -9.30 -68.88 54.73
N ILE A 14 -8.43 -67.97 55.21
CA ILE A 14 -7.37 -67.17 54.54
C ILE A 14 -7.66 -66.51 53.17
N LEU A 15 -7.68 -65.17 53.14
CA LEU A 15 -7.53 -64.35 51.93
C LEU A 15 -6.19 -63.58 51.99
N LEU A 16 -5.30 -63.87 51.03
CA LEU A 16 -4.05 -63.14 50.80
C LEU A 16 -4.31 -61.72 50.24
N VAL A 17 -3.48 -60.79 50.69
CA VAL A 17 -3.33 -59.44 50.12
C VAL A 17 -2.23 -59.51 49.06
N GLU A 18 -2.51 -59.13 47.81
CA GLU A 18 -1.47 -58.82 46.82
C GLU A 18 -1.69 -57.44 46.21
N GLN A 19 -0.61 -56.66 46.23
CA GLN A 19 -0.55 -55.24 45.96
C GLN A 19 -0.58 -54.99 44.44
N GLY A 20 -1.51 -54.15 43.99
CA GLY A 20 -1.57 -53.71 42.60
C GLY A 20 -0.39 -52.82 42.23
N VAL A 21 0.62 -53.40 41.59
CA VAL A 21 1.64 -52.66 40.84
C VAL A 21 0.96 -52.05 39.61
N GLN A 22 0.87 -50.72 39.56
CA GLN A 22 0.46 -49.97 38.36
C GLN A 22 1.54 -50.15 37.29
N ALA A 23 1.29 -51.07 36.35
CA ALA A 23 2.15 -51.25 35.18
C ALA A 23 2.09 -49.99 34.30
N LYS A 24 3.24 -49.32 34.15
CA LYS A 24 3.42 -48.23 33.20
C LYS A 24 3.37 -48.82 31.79
N SER A 25 2.25 -48.63 31.10
CA SER A 25 2.02 -49.07 29.72
C SER A 25 3.16 -48.63 28.79
N ILE A 26 3.90 -49.59 28.24
CA ILE A 26 4.86 -49.38 27.14
C ILE A 26 4.06 -49.45 25.83
N ARG A 27 4.08 -48.36 25.05
CA ARG A 27 3.35 -48.24 23.78
C ARG A 27 3.86 -49.25 22.75
N ALA A 28 2.96 -49.80 21.94
CA ALA A 28 3.28 -50.83 20.96
C ALA A 28 3.56 -50.24 19.56
N THR A 29 4.43 -50.90 18.80
CA THR A 29 4.71 -50.55 17.40
C THR A 29 3.45 -50.77 16.56
N GLY A 30 2.86 -49.70 16.05
CA GLY A 30 1.59 -49.72 15.31
C GLY A 30 0.46 -48.92 15.97
N ASP A 31 0.67 -48.39 17.19
CA ASP A 31 -0.29 -47.50 17.84
C ASP A 31 -0.46 -46.20 17.01
N GLN A 32 -1.66 -45.99 16.48
CA GLN A 32 -2.03 -44.80 15.73
C GLN A 32 -2.67 -43.78 16.67
N PHE A 33 -2.10 -42.57 16.73
CA PHE A 33 -2.60 -41.48 17.57
C PHE A 33 -3.22 -40.40 16.70
N THR A 34 -4.44 -39.99 17.05
CA THR A 34 -5.07 -38.79 16.50
C THR A 34 -4.68 -37.61 17.39
N MET A 35 -3.98 -36.62 16.82
CA MET A 35 -3.72 -35.36 17.52
C MET A 35 -4.68 -34.30 16.99
N ASP A 36 -5.48 -33.71 17.88
CA ASP A 36 -6.26 -32.53 17.57
C ASP A 36 -5.36 -31.29 17.68
N ILE A 37 -4.91 -30.79 16.52
CA ILE A 37 -4.10 -29.59 16.43
C ILE A 37 -5.03 -28.38 16.32
N ASN A 38 -5.12 -27.58 17.38
CA ASN A 38 -5.78 -26.27 17.38
C ASN A 38 -4.73 -25.16 17.21
N ILE A 39 -4.68 -24.54 16.02
CA ILE A 39 -3.85 -23.36 15.76
C ILE A 39 -4.75 -22.13 15.78
N SER A 40 -4.52 -21.24 16.73
CA SER A 40 -5.15 -19.92 16.78
C SER A 40 -4.08 -18.85 16.92
N GLY A 41 -4.11 -17.85 16.06
CA GLY A 41 -3.23 -16.70 16.06
C GLY A 41 -3.65 -15.71 14.98
N THR A 42 -3.30 -14.44 15.15
CA THR A 42 -3.54 -13.40 14.16
C THR A 42 -2.29 -13.25 13.30
N VAL A 43 -2.41 -13.44 11.99
CA VAL A 43 -1.36 -13.08 11.04
C VAL A 43 -1.56 -11.60 10.69
N VAL A 44 -0.53 -10.78 10.92
CA VAL A 44 -0.56 -9.34 10.61
C VAL A 44 0.53 -9.03 9.60
N ALA A 45 0.13 -8.57 8.42
CA ALA A 45 1.02 -8.05 7.39
C ALA A 45 1.24 -6.56 7.62
N ASN A 46 2.46 -6.16 8.01
CA ASN A 46 2.83 -4.76 8.20
C ASN A 46 3.89 -4.38 7.16
N GLY A 47 3.46 -4.04 5.94
CA GLY A 47 4.30 -3.41 4.94
C GLY A 47 4.39 -1.90 5.13
N SER A 48 5.55 -1.31 4.87
CA SER A 48 5.71 0.14 4.85
C SER A 48 6.79 0.53 3.84
N CYS A 49 6.49 1.50 2.98
CA CYS A 49 7.44 2.15 2.09
C CYS A 49 7.63 3.61 2.50
N THR A 50 8.87 4.06 2.48
CA THR A 50 9.23 5.47 2.69
C THR A 50 10.01 5.95 1.48
N PHE A 51 9.61 7.08 0.89
CA PHE A 51 10.40 7.73 -0.14
C PHE A 51 11.78 8.11 0.42
N THR A 52 12.85 7.63 -0.22
CA THR A 52 14.23 7.75 0.27
C THR A 52 14.67 9.19 0.44
N ASN A 53 14.11 10.08 -0.39
CA ASN A 53 14.33 11.53 -0.33
C ASN A 53 13.15 12.27 0.28
N GLY A 54 12.54 11.73 1.36
CA GLY A 54 11.29 12.16 2.04
C GLY A 54 11.21 13.60 2.57
N ARG A 55 11.72 14.57 1.82
CA ARG A 55 11.51 16.00 1.91
C ARG A 55 10.64 16.41 0.72
N GLU A 56 10.05 17.60 0.81
CA GLU A 56 9.45 18.27 -0.33
C GLU A 56 10.41 18.20 -1.53
N SER A 57 10.00 17.49 -2.59
CA SER A 57 10.72 17.56 -3.87
C SER A 57 10.28 18.85 -4.54
N ASP A 58 11.10 19.88 -4.42
CA ASP A 58 10.95 21.08 -5.23
C ASP A 58 11.18 20.71 -6.70
N VAL A 59 10.08 20.61 -7.43
CA VAL A 59 10.09 20.46 -8.89
C VAL A 59 10.32 21.83 -9.51
N ASN A 60 11.52 22.04 -10.03
CA ASN A 60 11.89 23.27 -10.71
C ASN A 60 12.03 23.05 -12.22
N PHE A 61 11.17 23.72 -13.00
CA PHE A 61 11.23 23.71 -14.47
C PHE A 61 12.20 24.75 -15.06
N GLY A 62 12.83 25.57 -14.21
CA GLY A 62 13.65 26.71 -14.62
C GLY A 62 12.81 27.84 -15.22
N ASP A 63 13.46 28.70 -16.01
CA ASP A 63 12.80 29.80 -16.70
C ASP A 63 11.90 29.27 -17.82
N VAL A 64 10.60 29.50 -17.67
CA VAL A 64 9.60 29.16 -18.70
C VAL A 64 9.50 30.30 -19.69
N ARG A 65 9.88 30.03 -20.94
CA ARG A 65 9.89 30.99 -22.04
C ARG A 65 8.82 30.63 -23.05
N TYR A 66 8.19 31.66 -23.59
CA TYR A 66 7.16 31.55 -24.60
C TYR A 66 7.32 32.67 -25.62
N HIS A 67 6.80 32.46 -26.82
CA HIS A 67 6.69 33.50 -27.83
C HIS A 67 5.23 33.60 -28.30
N THR A 68 4.83 34.81 -28.70
CA THR A 68 3.47 35.07 -29.18
C THR A 68 3.38 34.85 -30.67
N THR A 69 2.36 34.11 -31.09
CA THR A 69 1.98 33.90 -32.49
C THR A 69 0.57 34.43 -32.74
N THR A 70 0.11 34.43 -33.99
CA THR A 70 -1.26 34.83 -34.33
C THR A 70 -2.33 33.93 -33.67
N GLY A 71 -1.98 32.70 -33.30
CA GLY A 71 -2.88 31.72 -32.68
C GLY A 71 -2.81 31.67 -31.15
N GLY A 72 -2.01 32.52 -30.51
CA GLY A 72 -1.72 32.48 -29.07
C GLY A 72 -0.24 32.32 -28.78
N ASN A 73 0.08 32.13 -27.50
CA ASN A 73 1.44 31.89 -27.05
C ASN A 73 1.86 30.43 -27.30
N VAL A 74 3.16 30.20 -27.43
CA VAL A 74 3.76 28.87 -27.60
C VAL A 74 4.98 28.77 -26.71
N LEU A 75 5.11 27.69 -25.94
CA LEU A 75 6.30 27.41 -25.13
C LEU A 75 7.50 27.15 -26.04
N GLU A 76 8.64 27.77 -25.74
CA GLU A 76 9.85 27.65 -26.57
C GLU A 76 10.53 26.28 -26.47
N SER A 77 10.24 25.51 -25.43
CA SER A 77 10.85 24.23 -25.15
C SER A 77 9.84 23.24 -24.55
N THR A 78 10.27 21.98 -24.44
CA THR A 78 9.60 21.01 -23.59
C THR A 78 10.12 21.16 -22.16
N TYR A 79 9.23 21.55 -21.26
CA TYR A 79 9.53 21.70 -19.84
C TYR A 79 9.14 20.42 -19.11
N SER A 80 10.12 19.58 -18.79
CA SER A 80 9.89 18.30 -18.12
C SER A 80 10.96 18.02 -17.07
N THR A 81 10.56 17.40 -15.96
CA THR A 81 11.49 16.92 -14.94
C THR A 81 11.10 15.52 -14.45
N THR A 82 12.11 14.72 -14.10
CA THR A 82 11.89 13.42 -13.45
C THR A 82 11.58 13.66 -11.99
N LEU A 83 10.49 13.07 -11.49
CA LEU A 83 10.16 13.12 -10.07
C LEU A 83 10.94 12.03 -9.34
N VAL A 84 11.58 12.42 -8.24
CA VAL A 84 12.29 11.50 -7.37
C VAL A 84 11.26 10.63 -6.66
N SER A 85 11.25 9.34 -6.98
CA SER A 85 10.30 8.35 -6.45
C SER A 85 10.97 7.12 -5.86
N ASP A 86 12.30 7.17 -5.69
CA ASP A 86 13.06 6.14 -4.99
C ASP A 86 12.46 5.92 -3.60
N MET A 87 12.25 4.66 -3.26
CA MET A 87 11.61 4.26 -2.03
C MET A 87 12.35 3.09 -1.39
N THR A 88 12.35 3.08 -0.07
CA THR A 88 12.79 1.94 0.72
C THR A 88 11.57 1.32 1.37
N CYS A 89 11.32 0.04 1.07
CA CYS A 89 10.21 -0.70 1.64
C CYS A 89 10.68 -1.76 2.65
N THR A 90 9.87 -1.98 3.68
CA THR A 90 10.14 -2.93 4.77
C THR A 90 8.85 -3.67 5.14
N GLY A 91 9.02 -4.85 5.73
CA GLY A 91 7.88 -5.66 6.18
C GLY A 91 7.21 -6.44 5.06
N ASP A 92 5.91 -6.70 5.19
CA ASP A 92 5.15 -7.46 4.20
C ASP A 92 4.62 -6.53 3.10
N THR A 93 5.40 -6.43 2.02
CA THR A 93 5.05 -5.65 0.83
C THR A 93 4.46 -6.53 -0.28
N ALA A 94 4.10 -7.78 0.03
CA ALA A 94 3.45 -8.65 -0.94
C ALA A 94 2.00 -8.17 -1.11
N GLY A 95 1.67 -7.64 -2.29
CA GLY A 95 0.36 -7.05 -2.56
C GLY A 95 0.40 -6.13 -3.78
N THR A 96 -0.75 -5.55 -4.12
CA THR A 96 -0.79 -4.55 -5.19
C THR A 96 -0.47 -3.20 -4.58
N ALA A 97 0.67 -2.61 -4.96
CA ALA A 97 0.95 -1.23 -4.59
C ALA A 97 0.28 -0.28 -5.57
N THR A 98 -0.26 0.81 -5.06
CA THR A 98 -0.80 1.90 -5.89
C THR A 98 -0.20 3.23 -5.45
N MET A 99 -0.15 4.17 -6.38
CA MET A 99 0.19 5.56 -6.12
C MET A 99 -0.91 6.48 -6.63
N ILE A 100 -1.11 7.59 -5.91
CA ILE A 100 -2.02 8.67 -6.30
C ILE A 100 -1.28 9.99 -6.16
N LEU A 101 -1.26 10.81 -7.22
CA LEU A 101 -0.85 12.21 -7.13
C LEU A 101 -2.08 13.07 -6.85
N SER A 102 -2.23 13.50 -5.60
CA SER A 102 -3.37 14.30 -5.13
C SER A 102 -3.05 15.78 -5.20
N SER A 103 -3.89 16.57 -5.88
CA SER A 103 -3.78 18.02 -5.85
C SER A 103 -4.03 18.56 -4.43
N ALA A 104 -3.17 19.46 -3.94
CA ALA A 104 -3.34 20.01 -2.60
C ALA A 104 -4.46 21.06 -2.53
N ASN A 105 -4.53 21.97 -3.51
CA ASN A 105 -5.34 23.20 -3.42
C ASN A 105 -5.90 23.71 -4.76
N GLN A 106 -5.59 23.05 -5.88
CA GLN A 106 -5.93 23.54 -7.22
C GLN A 106 -6.87 22.54 -7.92
N GLU A 107 -7.90 23.05 -8.59
CA GLU A 107 -8.74 22.21 -9.45
C GLU A 107 -7.87 21.53 -10.52
N ASN A 108 -8.24 20.31 -10.87
CA ASN A 108 -7.63 19.61 -12.00
C ASN A 108 -8.06 20.30 -13.30
N VAL A 109 -7.18 20.29 -14.31
CA VAL A 109 -7.48 20.83 -15.64
C VAL A 109 -7.75 19.66 -16.59
N ASP A 110 -8.92 19.65 -17.24
CA ASP A 110 -9.22 18.67 -18.29
C ASP A 110 -8.52 19.10 -19.60
N TYR A 111 -7.62 18.26 -20.12
CA TYR A 111 -6.88 18.52 -21.36
C TYR A 111 -6.60 17.21 -22.10
N GLU A 112 -6.92 17.17 -23.40
CA GLU A 112 -6.71 16.00 -24.28
C GLU A 112 -7.23 14.66 -23.71
N GLY A 113 -8.34 14.71 -22.96
CA GLY A 113 -8.96 13.53 -22.36
C GLY A 113 -8.36 13.10 -21.00
N HIS A 114 -7.43 13.89 -20.45
CA HIS A 114 -6.78 13.65 -19.18
C HIS A 114 -7.05 14.74 -18.14
N LYS A 115 -6.93 14.38 -16.87
CA LYS A 115 -6.99 15.30 -15.73
C LYS A 115 -5.59 15.67 -15.29
N LEU A 116 -5.19 16.90 -15.58
CA LEU A 116 -3.87 17.43 -15.27
C LEU A 116 -3.87 18.19 -13.95
N LEU A 117 -2.69 18.36 -13.35
CA LEU A 117 -2.53 19.20 -12.17
C LEU A 117 -2.61 20.66 -12.59
N GLY A 118 -3.50 21.44 -11.95
CA GLY A 118 -3.56 22.88 -12.15
C GLY A 118 -2.24 23.57 -11.78
N THR A 119 -2.08 24.80 -12.26
CA THR A 119 -1.00 25.70 -11.83
C THR A 119 -1.57 27.04 -11.41
N SER A 120 -0.74 27.86 -10.78
CA SER A 120 -1.04 29.27 -10.54
C SER A 120 0.05 30.17 -11.09
N VAL A 121 -0.34 31.33 -11.61
CA VAL A 121 0.55 32.40 -12.04
C VAL A 121 0.34 33.57 -11.08
N ASN A 122 1.38 33.98 -10.36
CA ASN A 122 1.29 34.99 -9.28
C ASN A 122 0.20 34.68 -8.23
N GLY A 123 0.02 33.39 -7.91
CA GLY A 123 -0.96 32.93 -6.93
C GLY A 123 -2.41 32.91 -7.41
N ILE A 124 -2.67 33.20 -8.69
CA ILE A 124 -3.99 33.08 -9.32
C ILE A 124 -4.01 31.80 -10.16
N ALA A 125 -5.06 30.99 -10.03
CA ALA A 125 -5.23 29.77 -10.82
C ALA A 125 -5.10 30.08 -12.33
N SER A 126 -4.20 29.37 -13.00
CA SER A 126 -4.00 29.51 -14.43
C SER A 126 -5.01 28.67 -15.19
N LYS A 127 -5.57 29.26 -16.25
CA LYS A 127 -6.34 28.53 -17.27
C LYS A 127 -5.48 28.06 -18.44
N ASP A 128 -4.22 28.52 -18.49
CA ASP A 128 -3.35 28.38 -19.66
C ASP A 128 -2.20 27.40 -19.43
N LEU A 129 -1.84 27.13 -18.18
CA LEU A 129 -0.78 26.20 -17.81
C LEU A 129 -1.28 25.09 -16.89
N ALA A 130 -0.83 23.86 -17.17
CA ALA A 130 -1.06 22.69 -16.33
C ALA A 130 0.18 21.79 -16.29
N ILE A 131 0.28 20.95 -15.27
CA ILE A 131 1.33 19.93 -15.15
C ILE A 131 0.74 18.55 -15.42
N GLN A 132 1.29 17.87 -16.42
CA GLN A 132 0.97 16.48 -16.74
C GLN A 132 1.88 15.52 -15.98
N LEU A 133 1.28 14.52 -15.34
CA LEU A 133 1.99 13.37 -14.79
C LEU A 133 2.12 12.28 -15.86
N VAL A 134 3.34 11.80 -16.05
CA VAL A 134 3.66 10.66 -16.92
C VAL A 134 4.36 9.59 -16.10
N VAL A 135 3.86 8.37 -16.18
CA VAL A 135 4.34 7.18 -15.47
C VAL A 135 4.73 6.14 -16.51
N ASP A 136 6.01 5.80 -16.58
CA ASP A 136 6.56 4.88 -17.59
C ASP A 136 6.06 5.19 -19.02
N ASP A 137 6.16 6.47 -19.39
CA ASP A 137 5.73 7.02 -20.68
C ASP A 137 4.21 7.02 -20.94
N VAL A 138 3.39 6.68 -19.95
CA VAL A 138 1.92 6.73 -19.99
C VAL A 138 1.39 7.91 -19.18
N VAL A 139 0.50 8.71 -19.77
CA VAL A 139 -0.16 9.82 -19.08
C VAL A 139 -1.09 9.27 -17.99
N GLN A 140 -0.99 9.81 -16.79
CA GLN A 140 -1.86 9.47 -15.65
C GLN A 140 -2.67 10.69 -15.22
N ASP A 141 -3.92 10.44 -14.84
CA ASP A 141 -4.81 11.44 -14.30
C ASP A 141 -4.44 11.75 -12.84
N VAL A 142 -4.44 13.03 -12.47
CA VAL A 142 -4.33 13.42 -11.07
C VAL A 142 -5.57 12.97 -10.29
N ASN A 143 -5.41 12.78 -8.98
CA ASN A 143 -6.44 12.27 -8.07
C ASN A 143 -6.95 10.86 -8.44
N SER A 144 -6.27 10.14 -9.34
CA SER A 144 -6.57 8.76 -9.73
C SER A 144 -5.40 7.85 -9.37
N ALA A 145 -5.72 6.64 -8.90
CA ALA A 145 -4.71 5.66 -8.53
C ALA A 145 -4.15 4.95 -9.77
N PHE A 146 -2.84 4.74 -9.78
CA PHE A 146 -2.16 3.88 -10.74
C PHE A 146 -1.37 2.80 -10.01
N THR A 147 -1.29 1.62 -10.62
CA THR A 147 -0.57 0.47 -10.07
C THR A 147 0.94 0.68 -10.13
N VAL A 148 1.64 0.21 -9.11
CA VAL A 148 3.09 0.28 -8.97
C VAL A 148 3.67 -1.11 -8.75
N ASP A 149 4.70 -1.44 -9.53
CA ASP A 149 5.54 -2.62 -9.26
C ASP A 149 6.70 -2.21 -8.35
N LEU A 150 6.71 -2.71 -7.12
CA LEU A 150 7.78 -2.40 -6.16
C LEU A 150 9.11 -3.07 -6.52
N GLY A 151 9.10 -4.16 -7.30
CA GLY A 151 10.30 -4.80 -7.82
C GLY A 151 10.93 -4.00 -8.98
N LYS A 152 10.15 -3.12 -9.60
CA LYS A 152 10.59 -2.22 -10.67
C LYS A 152 9.88 -0.86 -10.51
N PRO A 153 10.36 0.01 -9.61
CA PRO A 153 9.74 1.30 -9.36
C PRO A 153 9.56 2.11 -10.66
N PRO A 154 8.40 2.78 -10.83
CA PRO A 154 8.07 3.46 -12.08
C PRO A 154 8.90 4.73 -12.24
N LYS A 155 9.19 5.09 -13.49
CA LYS A 155 9.72 6.40 -13.82
C LYS A 155 8.58 7.42 -13.83
N LEU A 156 8.62 8.35 -12.89
CA LEU A 156 7.68 9.47 -12.81
C LEU A 156 8.26 10.71 -13.49
N VAL A 157 7.50 11.36 -14.37
CA VAL A 157 7.88 12.60 -15.04
C VAL A 157 6.75 13.61 -14.93
N ALA A 158 7.08 14.83 -14.53
CA ALA A 158 6.18 15.97 -14.62
C ALA A 158 6.50 16.78 -15.87
N LYS A 159 5.49 17.17 -16.64
CA LYS A 159 5.61 18.03 -17.83
C LYS A 159 4.74 19.26 -17.68
N LEU A 160 5.31 20.46 -17.83
CA LEU A 160 4.53 21.68 -17.91
C LEU A 160 4.03 21.86 -19.35
N LEU A 161 2.72 22.02 -19.49
CA LEU A 161 2.03 22.15 -20.77
C LEU A 161 1.29 23.47 -20.86
N LEU A 162 1.23 24.01 -22.07
CA LEU A 162 0.28 25.05 -22.43
C LEU A 162 -1.05 24.39 -22.82
N VAL A 163 -2.08 24.62 -22.02
CA VAL A 163 -3.41 24.00 -22.19
C VAL A 163 -4.47 24.98 -22.69
N GLY A 164 -4.14 26.27 -22.71
CA GLY A 164 -4.96 27.36 -23.26
C GLY A 164 -4.25 28.14 -24.36
N ASP A 165 -4.67 29.39 -24.58
CA ASP A 165 -4.05 30.29 -25.56
C ASP A 165 -2.83 31.03 -25.01
N GLY A 166 -2.56 30.89 -23.70
CA GLY A 166 -1.46 31.54 -23.01
C GLY A 166 -1.68 33.03 -22.77
N GLY A 167 -2.90 33.55 -22.96
CA GLY A 167 -3.21 34.96 -22.75
C GLY A 167 -3.02 35.43 -21.30
N SER A 168 -2.97 34.52 -20.32
CA SER A 168 -2.63 34.85 -18.93
C SER A 168 -1.13 34.82 -18.63
N LEU A 169 -0.27 34.50 -19.60
CA LEU A 169 1.18 34.50 -19.40
C LEU A 169 1.69 35.93 -19.40
N THR A 170 2.52 36.22 -18.40
CA THR A 170 3.15 37.51 -18.21
C THR A 170 4.59 37.30 -17.78
N ASP A 171 5.49 38.15 -18.28
CA ASP A 171 6.91 38.05 -17.99
C ASP A 171 7.20 38.31 -16.51
N ASP A 172 8.31 37.75 -16.02
CA ASP A 172 8.79 37.88 -14.63
C ASP A 172 7.76 37.43 -13.56
N THR A 173 6.94 36.44 -13.89
CA THR A 173 5.95 35.88 -12.97
C THR A 173 6.28 34.49 -12.49
N ILE A 174 5.86 34.18 -11.26
CA ILE A 174 6.08 32.87 -10.66
C ILE A 174 4.93 31.97 -11.03
N ILE A 175 5.27 30.82 -11.64
CA ILE A 175 4.37 29.69 -11.83
C ILE A 175 4.56 28.73 -10.67
N SER A 176 3.48 28.33 -10.01
CA SER A 176 3.55 27.38 -8.89
C SER A 176 2.41 26.37 -8.91
N SER A 177 2.67 25.19 -8.35
CA SER A 177 1.69 24.14 -8.14
C SER A 177 2.09 23.31 -6.92
N SER A 178 1.14 22.57 -6.36
CA SER A 178 1.39 21.72 -5.18
C SER A 178 0.52 20.47 -5.25
N ALA A 179 1.16 19.32 -5.02
CA ALA A 179 0.52 18.03 -4.98
C ALA A 179 1.23 17.11 -3.99
N THR A 180 0.52 16.08 -3.52
CA THR A 180 1.05 15.04 -2.65
C THR A 180 1.00 13.71 -3.39
N LEU A 181 2.15 13.04 -3.51
CA LEU A 181 2.21 11.67 -4.00
C LEU A 181 2.06 10.71 -2.82
N THR A 182 0.99 9.92 -2.81
CA THR A 182 0.70 8.95 -1.76
C THR A 182 0.79 7.54 -2.32
N MET A 183 1.46 6.65 -1.59
CA MET A 183 1.46 5.21 -1.87
C MET A 183 0.53 4.48 -0.91
N ALA A 184 -0.17 3.48 -1.41
CA ALA A 184 -0.97 2.54 -0.62
C ALA A 184 -0.68 1.10 -1.03
N PHE A 185 -0.94 0.16 -0.12
CA PHE A 185 -0.91 -1.27 -0.37
C PHE A 185 -2.34 -1.82 -0.25
N GLU A 186 -2.73 -2.67 -1.20
CA GLU A 186 -3.97 -3.44 -1.20
C GLU A 186 -3.70 -4.94 -1.12
#